data_AF-A0A950QSX7-F1
#
_entry.id   AF-A0A950QSX7-F1
#
_cell.length_a   1.000
_cell.length_b   1.000
_cell.length_c   1.000
_cell.angle_alpha   90.00
_cell.angle_beta   90.00
_cell.angle_gamma   90.00
#
_symmetry.space_group_name_H-M   'P 1'
#
loop_
_entity.id
_entity.type
_entity.pdbx_description
1 polymer ?
#
loop_
_entity_poly.entity_id
_entity_poly.type
_entity_poly.pdbx_seq_one_letter_code
_entity_poly.pdbx_strand_id
1 'polypeptide(L)' 'MEKQITMNAQKLVSEGETMADPGRAAAAARVEAIQIAGLRAGYGAGDILKGVDMAIFEHKITAIIGPSGCGKS' A
#
# COMPACT_ATOMS: atom_id res chain seq x y z
N MET A 1 -23.25 -32.76 16.93
CA MET A 1 -23.14 -31.68 17.93
C MET A 1 -21.94 -30.82 17.53
N GLU A 2 -21.94 -30.12 16.40
CA GLU A 2 -22.76 -28.94 16.02
C GLU A 2 -22.75 -27.82 17.08
N LYS A 3 -21.93 -26.78 16.83
CA LYS A 3 -22.24 -25.33 16.84
C LYS A 3 -21.17 -24.60 15.99
N GLN A 4 -21.46 -24.24 14.73
CA GLN A 4 -21.81 -22.89 14.21
C GLN A 4 -20.82 -21.77 14.63
N ILE A 5 -20.01 -21.24 13.68
CA ILE A 5 -20.22 -20.00 12.88
C ILE A 5 -20.41 -18.76 13.76
N THR A 6 -19.53 -17.73 13.67
CA THR A 6 -19.90 -16.31 13.48
C THR A 6 -18.68 -15.44 13.07
N MET A 7 -18.86 -14.75 11.93
CA MET A 7 -18.28 -13.48 11.42
C MET A 7 -18.01 -12.40 12.50
N ASN A 8 -17.41 -11.22 12.34
CA ASN A 8 -16.78 -10.38 11.32
C ASN A 8 -16.15 -9.19 12.09
N ALA A 9 -15.18 -8.48 11.53
CA ALA A 9 -15.14 -7.01 11.51
C ALA A 9 -13.92 -6.53 10.72
N GLN A 10 -13.96 -6.70 9.39
CA GLN A 10 -13.14 -5.86 8.52
C GLN A 10 -13.67 -4.44 8.66
N LYS A 11 -12.89 -3.59 9.32
CA LYS A 11 -13.22 -2.20 9.54
C LYS A 11 -13.14 -1.46 8.20
N LEU A 12 -14.32 -1.13 7.69
CA LEU A 12 -14.69 0.07 6.93
C LEU A 12 -13.51 1.01 6.63
N VAL A 13 -13.00 0.95 5.41
CA VAL A 13 -12.49 2.15 4.74
C VAL A 13 -13.57 2.59 3.76
N SER A 14 -14.14 3.73 4.10
CA SER A 14 -15.16 4.46 3.35
C SER A 14 -14.71 4.70 1.92
N GLU A 15 -15.59 4.37 0.99
CA GLU A 15 -15.45 4.58 -0.44
C GLU A 15 -15.58 6.07 -0.74
N GLY A 16 -14.43 6.73 -0.90
CA GLY A 16 -14.34 7.96 -1.67
C GLY A 16 -14.34 7.59 -3.14
N GLU A 17 -15.49 7.78 -3.80
CA GLU A 17 -15.70 7.49 -5.21
C GLU A 17 -14.91 8.45 -6.10
N THR A 18 -13.85 7.99 -6.81
CA THR A 18 -13.57 8.44 -8.18
C THR A 18 -12.62 7.49 -8.92
N MET A 19 -13.06 7.10 -10.13
CA MET A 19 -12.35 6.35 -11.19
C MET A 19 -12.17 4.84 -10.97
N ALA A 20 -12.91 4.06 -11.77
CA ALA A 20 -12.94 2.60 -11.73
C ALA A 20 -11.58 1.98 -12.16
N ASP A 21 -10.88 1.32 -11.22
CA ASP A 21 -9.79 0.40 -11.53
C ASP A 21 -10.38 -1.01 -11.81
N PRO A 22 -10.23 -1.57 -13.03
CA PRO A 22 -10.62 -2.95 -13.33
C PRO A 22 -9.93 -4.00 -12.44
N GLY A 23 -8.91 -3.60 -11.66
CA GLY A 23 -8.18 -4.42 -10.71
C GLY A 23 -8.83 -4.70 -9.35
N ARG A 24 -10.00 -4.14 -9.02
CA ARG A 24 -10.64 -4.38 -7.70
C ARG A 24 -11.36 -5.74 -7.61
N ALA A 25 -11.70 -6.36 -8.75
CA ALA A 25 -12.39 -7.66 -8.77
C ALA A 25 -11.49 -8.86 -8.43
N ALA A 26 -10.16 -8.73 -8.56
CA ALA A 26 -9.19 -9.77 -8.20
C ALA A 26 -8.56 -9.45 -6.84
N ALA A 27 -9.36 -9.49 -5.77
CA ALA A 27 -8.86 -9.41 -4.40
C ALA A 27 -8.21 -10.72 -3.91
N ALA A 28 -8.06 -11.71 -4.78
CA ALA A 28 -7.35 -12.96 -4.52
C ALA A 28 -5.85 -12.78 -4.83
N ALA A 29 -5.04 -12.82 -3.76
CA ALA A 29 -3.58 -12.95 -3.76
C ALA A 29 -2.84 -12.04 -4.77
N ARG A 30 -2.76 -10.74 -4.46
CA ARG A 30 -1.80 -9.87 -5.16
C ARG A 30 -0.39 -10.27 -4.73
N VAL A 31 0.44 -10.67 -5.70
CA VAL A 31 1.85 -10.98 -5.47
C VAL A 31 2.61 -9.67 -5.31
N GLU A 32 3.30 -9.49 -4.18
CA GLU A 32 4.22 -8.37 -3.97
C GLU A 32 5.51 -8.62 -4.77
N ALA A 33 5.78 -7.76 -5.74
CA ALA A 33 7.03 -7.77 -6.50
C ALA A 33 8.17 -7.17 -5.68
N ILE A 34 7.87 -6.11 -4.92
CA ILE A 34 8.83 -5.41 -4.05
C ILE A 34 8.15 -5.08 -2.73
N GLN A 35 8.82 -5.40 -1.62
CA GLN A 35 8.42 -5.03 -0.27
C GLN A 35 9.49 -4.13 0.36
N ILE A 36 9.06 -3.02 0.93
CA ILE A 36 9.88 -2.03 1.62
C ILE A 36 9.31 -1.89 3.04
N ALA A 37 10.16 -2.06 4.05
CA ALA A 37 9.80 -1.90 5.45
C ALA A 37 10.80 -0.98 6.16
N GLY A 38 10.30 0.05 6.83
CA GLY A 38 11.07 0.95 7.68
C GLY A 38 12.13 1.77 6.95
N LEU A 39 11.95 2.09 5.66
CA LEU A 39 12.96 2.78 4.86
C LEU A 39 13.28 4.17 5.44
N ARG A 40 14.52 4.33 5.92
CA ARG A 40 15.11 5.61 6.31
C ARG A 40 16.28 5.91 5.38
N ALA A 41 16.24 7.07 4.75
CA ALA A 41 17.28 7.49 3.82
C ALA A 41 17.32 9.02 3.74
N GLY A 42 18.50 9.58 3.52
CA GLY A 42 18.70 11.02 3.42
C GLY A 42 20.11 11.34 2.96
N TYR A 43 20.34 12.62 2.63
CA TYR A 43 21.65 13.11 2.21
C TYR A 43 22.22 14.04 3.27
N GLY A 44 23.53 13.92 3.52
CA GLY A 44 24.23 14.76 4.51
C GLY A 44 23.82 14.41 5.94
N ALA A 45 23.36 15.42 6.69
CA ALA A 45 23.12 15.32 8.13
C ALA A 45 21.66 15.02 8.52
N GLY A 46 20.77 14.69 7.58
CA GLY A 46 19.35 14.51 7.88
C GLY A 46 18.62 13.46 7.05
N ASP A 47 17.64 12.81 7.68
CA ASP A 47 16.73 11.85 7.07
C ASP A 47 15.66 12.56 6.23
N ILE A 48 15.56 12.21 4.95
CA ILE A 48 14.50 12.65 4.04
C ILE A 48 13.31 11.67 4.13
N LEU A 49 13.59 10.37 4.04
CA LEU A 49 12.64 9.29 4.30
C LEU A 49 12.72 8.88 5.77
N LYS A 50 11.57 8.82 6.46
CA LYS A 50 11.50 8.68 7.92
C LYS A 50 10.86 7.37 8.38
N GLY A 51 11.24 6.25 7.79
CA GLY A 51 10.68 4.93 8.10
C GLY A 51 9.43 4.66 7.27
N VAL A 52 9.59 4.61 5.95
CA VAL A 52 8.51 4.40 5.00
C VAL A 52 8.32 2.89 4.75
N ASP A 53 7.07 2.45 4.84
CA ASP A 53 6.63 1.10 4.45
C ASP A 53 5.87 1.17 3.12
N MET A 54 6.18 0.28 2.17
CA MET A 54 5.55 0.26 0.85
C MET A 54 5.61 -1.14 0.22
N ALA A 55 4.55 -1.52 -0.50
CA ALA A 55 4.54 -2.70 -1.35
C ALA A 55 4.23 -2.31 -2.80
N ILE A 56 4.97 -2.88 -3.75
CA ILE A 56 4.72 -2.78 -5.19
C ILE A 56 4.28 -4.16 -5.66
N PHE A 57 3.12 -4.22 -6.30
CA PHE A 57 2.52 -5.47 -6.74
C PHE A 57 2.92 -5.82 -8.18
N GLU A 58 3.02 -7.11 -8.48
CA GLU A 58 3.23 -7.59 -9.84
C GLU A 58 2.11 -7.11 -10.77
N HIS A 59 2.49 -6.82 -12.02
CA HIS A 59 1.58 -6.36 -13.08
C HIS A 59 0.75 -5.12 -12.71
N LYS A 60 1.26 -4.29 -11.78
CA LYS A 60 0.62 -3.05 -11.37
C LYS A 60 1.56 -1.87 -11.56
N ILE A 61 0.98 -0.79 -12.09
CA ILE A 61 1.63 0.51 -12.16
C ILE A 61 1.46 1.16 -10.80
N THR A 62 2.57 1.46 -10.12
CA THR A 62 2.60 2.19 -8.85
C THR A 62 3.25 3.54 -9.09
N ALA A 63 2.52 4.63 -8.83
CA ALA A 63 3.03 5.98 -9.00
C ALA A 63 3.39 6.59 -7.63
N ILE A 64 4.59 7.16 -7.53
CA ILE A 64 5.05 7.93 -6.36
C ILE A 64 4.95 9.41 -6.70
N ILE A 65 4.08 10.14 -6.01
CA ILE A 65 3.77 11.55 -6.29
C ILE A 65 4.07 12.42 -5.07
N GLY A 66 4.55 13.64 -5.29
CA GLY A 66 4.80 14.61 -4.23
C GLY A 66 5.63 15.82 -4.70
N PRO A 67 5.72 16.89 -3.88
CA PRO A 67 6.48 18.12 -4.18
C PRO A 67 7.95 17.88 -4.51
N SER A 68 8.65 18.85 -5.12
CA SER A 68 10.10 18.75 -5.31
C SER A 68 10.82 18.58 -3.95
N GLY A 69 11.85 17.73 -3.92
CA GLY A 69 12.62 17.48 -2.70
C GLY A 69 11.98 16.55 -1.65
N CYS A 70 10.80 15.96 -1.91
CA CYS A 70 10.14 15.07 -0.93
C CYS A 70 10.69 13.63 -0.85
N GLY A 71 11.83 13.33 -1.49
CA GLY A 71 12.48 12.00 -1.42
C GLY A 71 11.93 10.94 -2.37
N LYS A 72 11.37 11.34 -3.53
CA LYS A 72 10.98 10.39 -4.60
C LYS A 72 12.18 9.79 -5.34
N SER A 73 13.34 10.44 -5.26
CA SER A 73 14.60 10.12 -5.96
C SER A 73 15.75 10.21 -4.96
#